data_AF-A0A2W6DJ98-F1
#
_entry.id   AF-A0A2W6DJ98-F1
#
_cell.length_a   1.000
_cell.length_b   1.000
_cell.length_c   1.000
_cell.angle_alpha   90.00
_cell.angle_beta   90.00
_cell.angle_gamma   90.00
#
_symmetry.space_group_name_H-M   'P 1'
#
loop_
_entity.id
_entity.type
_entity.pdbx_description
1 polymer ?
#
loop_
_entity_poly.entity_id
_entity_poly.type
_entity_poly.pdbx_seq_one_letter_code
_entity_poly.pdbx_strand_id
1 'polypeptide(L)'
;MRSANESPRTPLPGIPVRGSTTGRPMMAALDLLGQRWTLRVIWELQQEPVGFRELRRRADTMSSSVLADRLRRLTEAGIVQTDQDGRYALTELGRGLGPALEPLRTWARRWADSSPPASQ
;
A
#
# COMPACT_ATOMS: atom_id res chain seq x y z
N MET A 1 -24.77 20.33 -7.77
CA MET A 1 -23.37 20.73 -8.05
C MET A 1 -22.57 19.46 -8.31
N ARG A 2 -21.95 19.33 -9.49
CA ARG A 2 -21.22 18.13 -9.90
C ARG A 2 -19.86 18.12 -9.20
N SER A 3 -19.66 17.27 -8.19
CA SER A 3 -18.32 17.04 -7.67
C SER A 3 -17.56 16.21 -8.69
N ALA A 4 -16.49 16.82 -9.21
CA ALA A 4 -15.59 16.25 -10.19
C ALA A 4 -15.10 14.87 -9.73
N ASN A 5 -15.07 13.94 -10.68
CA ASN A 5 -14.42 12.64 -10.57
C ASN A 5 -12.89 12.83 -10.52
N GLU A 6 -12.39 13.45 -9.44
CA GLU A 6 -10.98 13.49 -9.14
C GLU A 6 -10.54 12.07 -8.77
N SER A 7 -9.66 11.49 -9.58
CA SER A 7 -8.95 10.28 -9.17
C SER A 7 -8.31 10.56 -7.81
N PRO A 8 -8.56 9.73 -6.78
CA PRO A 8 -8.17 10.09 -5.42
C PRO A 8 -6.67 10.38 -5.38
N ARG A 9 -6.25 11.52 -4.83
CA ARG A 9 -4.84 11.89 -4.73
C ARG A 9 -4.05 10.84 -3.93
N THR A 10 -2.75 10.75 -4.13
CA THR A 10 -1.89 9.90 -3.30
C THR A 10 -1.91 10.42 -1.87
N PRO A 11 -2.24 9.59 -0.85
CA PRO A 11 -2.20 10.02 0.53
C PRO A 11 -0.76 10.28 0.94
N LEU A 12 -0.44 11.54 1.23
CA LEU A 12 0.89 11.97 1.66
C LEU A 12 0.78 12.75 2.97
N PRO A 13 1.82 12.74 3.81
CA PRO A 13 1.89 13.61 4.98
C PRO A 13 1.72 15.10 4.61
N GLY A 14 1.15 15.90 5.52
CA GLY A 14 0.99 17.34 5.34
C GLY A 14 -0.28 17.78 4.60
N ILE A 15 -1.06 16.85 4.04
CA ILE A 15 -2.35 17.13 3.39
C ILE A 15 -3.50 16.36 4.04
N PRO A 16 -4.76 16.85 3.97
CA PRO A 16 -5.93 16.06 4.35
C PRO A 16 -6.01 14.75 3.56
N VAL A 17 -6.41 13.68 4.24
CA VAL A 17 -6.51 12.31 3.71
C VAL A 17 -7.85 11.69 4.11
N ARG A 18 -8.18 10.50 3.60
CA ARG A 18 -9.42 9.82 3.98
C ARG A 18 -9.44 9.58 5.50
N GLY A 19 -10.51 10.02 6.15
CA GLY A 19 -10.68 9.84 7.59
C GLY A 19 -9.86 10.79 8.48
N SER A 20 -9.17 11.80 7.92
CA SER A 20 -8.43 12.80 8.70
C SER A 20 -8.19 14.12 7.96
N THR A 21 -8.46 15.24 8.61
CA THR A 21 -8.16 16.60 8.08
C THR A 21 -6.82 17.16 8.56
N THR A 22 -6.12 16.45 9.45
CA THR A 22 -4.98 17.00 10.22
C THR A 22 -3.63 16.98 9.48
N GLY A 23 -3.51 16.24 8.38
CA GLY A 23 -2.22 16.04 7.69
C GLY A 23 -1.19 15.21 8.47
N ARG A 24 -1.58 14.58 9.59
CA ARG A 24 -0.67 13.76 10.40
C ARG A 24 -0.06 12.61 9.59
N PRO A 25 1.27 12.37 9.66
CA PRO A 25 1.93 11.31 8.89
C PRO A 25 1.32 9.92 9.09
N MET A 26 0.97 9.58 10.33
CA MET A 26 0.33 8.30 10.64
C MET A 26 -1.01 8.11 9.90
N MET A 27 -1.81 9.18 9.77
CA MET A 27 -3.09 9.09 9.08
C MET A 27 -2.91 8.92 7.57
N ALA A 28 -1.92 9.60 6.99
CA ALA A 28 -1.58 9.42 5.57
C ALA A 28 -1.07 7.99 5.29
N ALA A 29 -0.22 7.45 6.17
CA ALA A 29 0.25 6.07 6.06
C ALA A 29 -0.91 5.07 6.14
N LEU A 30 -1.83 5.22 7.10
CA LEU A 30 -2.99 4.32 7.24
C LEU A 30 -3.96 4.41 6.06
N ASP A 31 -4.19 5.61 5.48
CA ASP A 31 -4.98 5.75 4.26
C ASP A 31 -4.31 5.03 3.08
N LEU A 32 -3.01 5.29 2.84
CA LEU A 32 -2.27 4.66 1.75
C LEU A 32 -2.24 3.12 1.87
N LEU A 33 -1.87 2.60 3.04
CA LEU A 33 -1.75 1.16 3.28
C LEU A 33 -3.12 0.46 3.35
N GLY A 34 -4.16 1.18 3.80
CA GLY A 34 -5.54 0.69 3.82
C GLY A 34 -6.21 0.63 2.45
N GLN A 35 -5.61 1.22 1.41
CA GLN A 35 -6.12 1.09 0.05
C GLN A 35 -6.02 -0.35 -0.45
N ARG A 36 -7.12 -0.82 -1.03
CA ARG A 36 -7.22 -2.18 -1.58
C ARG A 36 -6.05 -2.45 -2.50
N TRP A 37 -5.35 -3.56 -2.24
CA TRP A 37 -4.17 -4.05 -2.96
C TRP A 37 -2.81 -3.38 -2.68
N THR A 38 -2.73 -2.26 -1.95
CA THR A 38 -1.45 -1.59 -1.68
C THR A 38 -0.48 -2.51 -0.94
N LEU A 39 -0.93 -3.14 0.15
CA LEU A 39 -0.13 -4.10 0.91
C LEU A 39 0.26 -5.33 0.11
N ARG A 40 -0.58 -5.78 -0.84
CA ARG A 40 -0.25 -6.89 -1.74
C ARG A 40 0.93 -6.52 -2.64
N VAL A 41 0.94 -5.33 -3.24
CA VAL A 41 2.07 -4.86 -4.05
C VAL A 41 3.35 -4.77 -3.23
N ILE A 42 3.28 -4.20 -2.03
CA ILE A 42 4.44 -4.10 -1.14
C ILE A 42 4.98 -5.50 -0.81
N TRP A 43 4.11 -6.46 -0.48
CA TRP A 43 4.50 -7.84 -0.17
C TRP A 43 5.25 -8.51 -1.32
N GLU A 44 4.74 -8.39 -2.55
CA GLU A 44 5.38 -9.00 -3.73
C GLU A 44 6.76 -8.39 -4.04
N LEU A 45 7.00 -7.14 -3.61
CA LEU A 45 8.26 -6.43 -3.80
C LEU A 45 9.26 -6.60 -2.64
N GLN A 46 8.90 -7.31 -1.55
CA GLN A 46 9.80 -7.47 -0.39
C GLN A 46 11.05 -8.28 -0.73
N GLN A 47 10.91 -9.30 -1.59
CA GLN A 47 11.97 -10.26 -1.85
C GLN A 47 12.98 -9.74 -2.89
N GLU A 48 12.48 -9.25 -4.02
CA GLU A 48 13.33 -8.89 -5.16
C GLU A 48 12.65 -7.83 -6.05
N PRO A 49 13.44 -7.06 -6.83
CA PRO A 49 12.89 -6.23 -7.89
C PRO A 49 12.22 -7.07 -8.98
N VAL A 50 11.00 -6.69 -9.39
CA VAL A 50 10.26 -7.37 -10.46
C VAL A 50 9.66 -6.41 -11.47
N GLY A 51 9.61 -6.84 -12.73
CA GLY A 51 8.93 -6.10 -13.80
C GLY A 51 7.40 -6.14 -13.67
N PHE A 52 6.72 -5.22 -14.36
CA PHE A 52 5.25 -5.08 -14.31
C PHE A 52 4.49 -6.37 -14.59
N ARG A 53 4.89 -7.12 -15.62
CA ARG A 53 4.19 -8.36 -16.05
C ARG A 53 4.26 -9.44 -14.98
N GLU A 54 5.44 -9.61 -14.38
CA GLU A 54 5.64 -10.61 -13.33
C GLU A 54 4.89 -10.19 -12.06
N LEU A 55 4.95 -8.91 -11.68
CA LEU A 55 4.21 -8.40 -10.54
C LEU A 55 2.69 -8.57 -10.71
N ARG A 56 2.17 -8.34 -11.93
CA ARG A 56 0.76 -8.60 -12.26
C ARG A 56 0.42 -10.09 -12.13
N ARG A 57 1.29 -10.97 -12.63
CA ARG A 57 1.10 -12.43 -12.51
C ARG A 57 1.04 -12.86 -11.04
N ARG A 58 1.90 -12.31 -10.18
CA ARG A 58 1.89 -12.57 -8.73
C ARG A 58 0.67 -11.96 -8.02
N ALA A 59 0.14 -10.85 -8.54
CA ALA A 59 -1.02 -10.17 -7.98
C ALA A 59 -2.39 -10.70 -8.48
N ASP A 60 -2.38 -11.74 -9.32
CA ASP A 60 -3.51 -12.55 -9.82
C ASP A 60 -4.78 -11.77 -10.20
N THR A 61 -5.64 -11.46 -9.22
CA THR A 61 -6.95 -10.81 -9.39
C THR A 61 -6.88 -9.29 -9.63
N MET A 62 -5.70 -8.68 -9.60
CA MET A 62 -5.54 -7.24 -9.82
C MET A 62 -5.52 -6.87 -11.32
N SER A 63 -6.39 -5.94 -11.73
CA SER A 63 -6.33 -5.39 -13.10
C SER A 63 -5.04 -4.60 -13.32
N SER A 64 -4.58 -4.52 -14.58
CA SER A 64 -3.40 -3.72 -14.95
C SER A 64 -3.55 -2.25 -14.56
N SER A 65 -4.75 -1.68 -14.70
CA SER A 65 -5.03 -0.29 -14.34
C SER A 65 -4.89 -0.05 -12.83
N VAL A 66 -5.37 -0.98 -12.01
CA VAL A 66 -5.23 -0.90 -10.56
C VAL A 66 -3.77 -1.08 -10.15
N LEU A 67 -3.04 -2.02 -10.77
CA LEU A 67 -1.61 -2.20 -10.48
C LEU A 67 -0.81 -0.95 -10.83
N ALA A 68 -1.04 -0.36 -12.00
CA ALA A 68 -0.38 0.87 -12.43
C ALA A 68 -0.68 2.03 -11.47
N ASP A 69 -1.94 2.21 -11.05
CA ASP A 69 -2.32 3.23 -10.06
C ASP A 69 -1.64 2.99 -8.71
N ARG A 70 -1.55 1.74 -8.24
CA ARG A 70 -0.87 1.42 -6.97
C ARG A 70 0.62 1.68 -7.03
N LEU A 71 1.29 1.27 -8.10
CA LEU A 71 2.71 1.53 -8.31
C LEU A 71 2.98 3.03 -8.37
N ARG A 72 2.19 3.79 -9.15
CA ARG A 72 2.29 5.25 -9.21
C ARG A 72 2.19 5.89 -7.82
N ARG A 73 1.18 5.54 -7.03
CA ARG A 73 0.99 6.07 -5.67
C ARG A 73 2.15 5.71 -4.74
N LEU A 74 2.62 4.47 -4.79
CA LEU A 74 3.75 4.02 -3.97
C LEU A 74 5.06 4.67 -4.38
N THR A 75 5.25 4.99 -5.66
CA THR A 75 6.38 5.78 -6.15
C THR A 75 6.29 7.24 -5.70
N GLU A 76 5.11 7.87 -5.83
CA GLU A 76 4.88 9.24 -5.33
C GLU A 76 5.07 9.34 -3.81
N ALA A 77 4.76 8.28 -3.05
CA ALA A 77 5.01 8.18 -1.62
C ALA A 77 6.45 7.82 -1.24
N GLY A 78 7.34 7.60 -2.22
CA GLY A 78 8.74 7.24 -1.97
C GLY A 78 8.94 5.84 -1.37
N ILE A 79 7.94 4.95 -1.49
CA ILE A 79 7.97 3.56 -0.98
C ILE A 79 8.51 2.60 -2.04
N VAL A 80 8.21 2.87 -3.32
CA VAL A 80 8.64 2.07 -4.47
C VAL A 80 9.46 2.95 -5.42
N GLN A 81 10.48 2.37 -6.02
CA GLN A 81 11.28 2.98 -7.08
C GLN A 81 11.40 2.02 -8.27
N THR A 82 11.79 2.56 -9.42
CA THR A 82 12.14 1.77 -10.60
C THR A 82 13.67 1.69 -10.67
N ASP A 83 14.22 0.47 -10.79
CA ASP A 83 15.65 0.26 -10.97
C ASP A 83 16.12 0.53 -12.41
N GLN A 84 17.41 0.33 -12.67
CA GLN A 84 18.03 0.58 -13.98
C GLN A 84 17.49 -0.34 -15.08
N ASP A 85 16.96 -1.50 -14.72
CA ASP A 85 16.39 -2.49 -15.65
C ASP A 85 14.88 -2.27 -15.88
N GLY A 86 14.31 -1.20 -15.32
CA GLY A 86 12.88 -0.92 -15.41
C GLY A 86 12.02 -1.79 -14.48
N ARG A 87 12.61 -2.44 -13.47
CA ARG A 87 11.88 -3.25 -12.49
C ARG A 87 11.51 -2.42 -11.27
N TYR A 88 10.39 -2.76 -10.65
CA TYR A 88 9.95 -2.10 -9.42
C TYR A 88 10.64 -2.74 -8.22
N ALA A 89 11.11 -1.91 -7.29
CA ALA A 89 11.75 -2.33 -6.05
C ALA A 89 11.28 -1.46 -4.88
N LEU A 90 11.29 -2.01 -3.66
CA LEU A 90 11.13 -1.18 -2.46
C LEU A 90 12.33 -0.26 -2.28
N THR A 91 12.06 0.99 -1.91
CA THR A 91 13.06 1.93 -1.39
C THR A 91 13.51 1.49 0.00
N GLU A 92 14.52 2.15 0.57
CA GLU A 92 14.90 1.94 1.97
C GLU A 92 13.71 2.18 2.92
N LEU A 93 12.97 3.28 2.72
CA LEU A 93 11.73 3.57 3.44
C LEU A 93 10.70 2.45 3.28
N GLY A 94 10.50 1.95 2.06
CA GLY A 94 9.56 0.87 1.78
C GLY A 94 9.92 -0.45 2.45
N ARG A 95 11.21 -0.80 2.50
CA ARG A 95 11.69 -1.99 3.23
C ARG A 95 11.46 -1.87 4.75
N GLY A 96 11.50 -0.65 5.28
CA GLY A 96 11.19 -0.35 6.68
C GLY A 96 9.75 -0.69 7.09
N LEU A 97 8.81 -0.82 6.15
CA LEU A 97 7.41 -1.16 6.46
C LEU A 97 7.25 -2.56 7.05
N GLY A 98 8.06 -3.53 6.63
CA GLY A 98 7.98 -4.90 7.16
C GLY A 98 8.17 -4.94 8.67
N PRO A 99 9.32 -4.48 9.19
CA PRO A 99 9.57 -4.36 10.63
C PRO A 99 8.57 -3.47 11.35
N ALA A 100 8.16 -2.35 10.74
CA ALA A 100 7.22 -1.41 11.36
C ALA A 100 5.81 -2.01 11.56
N LEU A 101 5.40 -2.94 10.69
CA LEU A 101 4.09 -3.60 10.76
C LEU A 101 4.08 -4.82 11.69
N GLU A 102 5.22 -5.31 12.15
CA GLU A 102 5.27 -6.53 12.98
C GLU A 102 4.57 -6.40 14.34
N PRO A 103 4.67 -5.26 15.07
CA PRO A 103 3.87 -5.04 16.27
C PRO A 103 2.36 -5.04 15.97
N LEU A 104 1.95 -4.43 14.85
CA LEU A 104 0.56 -4.41 14.41
C LEU A 104 0.07 -5.82 14.05
N ARG A 105 0.90 -6.63 13.39
CA ARG A 105 0.61 -8.04 13.07
C ARG A 105 0.41 -8.85 14.34
N THR A 106 1.29 -8.66 15.34
CA THR A 106 1.20 -9.33 16.64
C THR A 106 -0.11 -8.98 17.35
N TRP A 107 -0.46 -7.69 17.39
CA TRP A 107 -1.75 -7.24 17.94
C TRP A 107 -2.93 -7.83 17.16
N ALA A 108 -2.89 -7.84 15.83
CA ALA A 108 -3.98 -8.35 14.99
C ALA A 108 -4.25 -9.84 15.23
N ARG A 109 -3.22 -10.67 15.46
CA ARG A 109 -3.39 -12.08 15.84
C ARG A 109 -4.12 -12.22 17.17
N ARG A 110 -3.70 -11.46 18.20
CA ARG A 110 -4.36 -11.46 19.51
C ARG A 110 -5.82 -11.02 19.42
N TRP A 111 -6.09 -10.02 18.57
CA TRP A 111 -7.46 -9.55 18.34
C TRP A 111 -8.33 -10.63 17.68
N ALA A 112 -7.80 -11.36 16.69
CA ALA A 112 -8.47 -12.49 16.08
C ALA A 112 -8.76 -13.60 17.09
N ASP A 113 -7.79 -13.94 17.95
CA ASP A 113 -7.94 -14.97 19.00
C ASP A 113 -8.99 -14.57 20.06
N SER A 114 -9.17 -13.26 20.31
CA SER A 114 -10.18 -12.75 21.24
C SER A 114 -11.59 -12.63 20.66
N SER A 115 -11.73 -12.77 19.34
CA SER A 115 -13.01 -12.65 18.66
C SER A 115 -13.68 -14.02 18.55
N PRO A 116 -14.99 -14.16 18.84
CA PRO A 116 -15.67 -15.43 18.64
C PRO A 116 -15.56 -15.86 17.17
N PRO A 117 -15.40 -17.16 16.87
CA PRO A 117 -15.34 -17.63 15.49
C PRO A 117 -16.59 -17.16 14.76
N ALA A 118 -16.42 -16.58 13.57
CA ALA A 118 -17.52 -16.15 12.74
C ALA A 118 -18.45 -17.36 12.50
N SER A 119 -19.70 -17.27 12.95
CA SER A 119 -20.71 -18.27 12.64
C SER A 119 -20.83 -18.38 11.13
N GLN A 120 -20.45 -19.54 10.58
CA GLN A 120 -20.70 -19.90 9.18
C GLN A 120 -22.18 -20.19 8.97
#